data_AF-A0A661GVN8-F1
#
_entry.id   AF-A0A661GVN8-F1
#
_cell.length_a   1.000
_cell.length_b   1.000
_cell.length_c   1.000
_cell.angle_alpha   90.00
_cell.angle_beta   90.00
_cell.angle_gamma   90.00
#
_symmetry.space_group_name_H-M   'P 1'
#
loop_
_entity.id
_entity.type
_entity.pdbx_description
1 polymer ?
#
loop_
_entity_poly.entity_id
_entity_poly.type
_entity_poly.pdbx_seq_one_letter_code
_entity_poly.pdbx_strand_id
1 'polypeptide(L)'
;WKREHNEDEPFEMRVSDKDMKEIRDRVAKEFAKEFTKVLSTEGGHEVVKDAGEGVLILRPAIINLDVTAPDLMTAGMSQTVVASAGSMTLYLELYDGKTNAIIARIIDPEAADNVGIAQVANRVTNTADFDRVLRRWAEILNKHLAQVKK
;
A
#
# COMPACT_ATOMS: atom_id res chain seq x y z
N TRP A 1 -2.84 -1.61 16.40
CA TRP A 1 -1.98 -2.65 15.80
C TRP A 1 -0.73 -2.97 16.63
N LYS A 2 0.46 -2.38 16.42
CA LYS A 2 1.74 -2.82 17.07
C LYS A 2 1.59 -3.08 18.58
N ARG A 3 0.97 -2.15 19.31
CA ARG A 3 0.75 -2.26 20.76
C ARG A 3 -0.08 -3.50 21.09
N GLU A 4 -1.25 -3.64 20.48
CA GLU A 4 -2.18 -4.76 20.69
C GLU A 4 -1.53 -6.10 20.31
N HIS A 5 -0.89 -6.18 19.14
CA HIS A 5 -0.18 -7.39 18.73
C HIS A 5 0.92 -7.78 19.73
N ASN A 6 1.73 -6.83 20.21
CA ASN A 6 2.78 -7.13 21.19
C ASN A 6 2.26 -7.47 22.60
N GLU A 7 1.02 -7.13 22.93
CA GLU A 7 0.37 -7.51 24.19
C GLU A 7 0.00 -9.00 24.18
N ASP A 8 -0.41 -9.52 23.03
CA ASP A 8 -0.84 -10.92 22.87
C ASP A 8 0.32 -11.89 22.52
N GLU A 9 1.48 -11.36 22.11
CA GLU A 9 2.62 -12.15 21.63
C GLU A 9 3.74 -12.35 22.70
N PRO A 10 4.40 -13.53 22.71
CA PRO A 10 5.63 -13.75 23.47
C PRO A 10 6.72 -12.74 23.08
N PHE A 11 7.65 -12.45 24.01
CA PHE A 11 8.71 -11.45 23.80
C PHE A 11 9.50 -11.64 22.48
N GLU A 12 9.77 -12.89 22.10
CA GLU A 12 10.51 -13.25 20.87
C GLU A 12 9.72 -12.97 19.59
N MET A 13 8.40 -12.86 19.66
CA MET A 13 7.50 -12.58 18.54
C MET A 13 7.01 -11.12 18.51
N ARG A 14 7.53 -10.27 19.41
CA ARG A 14 7.16 -8.86 19.44
C ARG A 14 7.79 -8.08 18.30
N VAL A 15 6.98 -7.22 17.70
CA VAL A 15 7.41 -6.31 16.63
C VAL A 15 8.06 -5.09 17.24
N SER A 16 9.29 -4.79 16.82
CA SER A 16 10.03 -3.60 17.23
C SER A 16 9.64 -2.36 16.40
N ASP A 17 10.09 -1.18 16.83
CA ASP A 17 9.93 0.04 16.01
C ASP A 17 10.74 -0.02 14.70
N LYS A 18 11.87 -0.74 14.73
CA LYS A 18 12.69 -0.97 13.54
C LYS A 18 11.92 -1.83 12.54
N ASP A 19 11.32 -2.92 12.98
CA ASP A 19 10.51 -3.78 12.11
C ASP A 19 9.36 -2.98 11.50
N MET A 20 8.62 -2.19 12.30
CA MET A 20 7.57 -1.29 11.81
C MET A 20 8.03 -0.27 10.77
N LYS A 21 9.27 0.21 10.88
CA LYS A 21 9.85 1.10 9.85
C LYS A 21 10.11 0.32 8.56
N GLU A 22 10.68 -0.88 8.64
CA GLU A 22 10.94 -1.73 7.48
C GLU A 22 9.64 -2.16 6.77
N ILE A 23 8.58 -2.48 7.53
CA ILE A 23 7.25 -2.74 6.94
C ILE A 23 6.79 -1.53 6.13
N ARG A 24 6.84 -0.34 6.73
CA ARG A 24 6.40 0.91 6.09
C ARG A 24 7.19 1.23 4.83
N ASP A 25 8.51 1.13 4.90
CA ASP A 25 9.40 1.43 3.77
C ASP A 25 9.14 0.47 2.60
N ARG A 26 8.92 -0.82 2.88
CA ARG A 26 8.59 -1.81 1.86
C ARG A 26 7.22 -1.60 1.25
N VAL A 27 6.19 -1.36 2.08
CA VAL A 27 4.83 -1.06 1.62
C VAL A 27 4.81 0.17 0.73
N ALA A 28 5.52 1.24 1.11
CA ALA A 28 5.65 2.44 0.30
C ALA A 28 6.35 2.18 -1.04
N LYS A 29 7.41 1.35 -1.03
CA LYS A 29 8.14 0.97 -2.24
C LYS A 29 7.28 0.18 -3.23
N GLU A 30 6.57 -0.85 -2.76
CA GLU A 30 5.70 -1.66 -3.62
C GLU A 30 4.51 -0.84 -4.14
N PHE A 31 3.93 0.03 -3.31
CA PHE A 31 2.91 0.98 -3.76
C PHE A 31 3.42 1.84 -4.92
N ALA A 32 4.55 2.52 -4.73
CA ALA A 32 5.13 3.39 -5.74
C ALA A 32 5.44 2.63 -7.03
N LYS A 33 5.96 1.40 -6.91
CA LYS A 33 6.24 0.53 -8.06
C LYS A 33 4.99 0.17 -8.84
N GLU A 34 3.95 -0.38 -8.20
CA GLU A 34 2.75 -0.83 -8.91
C GLU A 34 1.94 0.34 -9.47
N PHE A 35 1.81 1.46 -8.75
CA PHE A 35 1.13 2.65 -9.26
C PHE A 35 1.87 3.27 -10.45
N THR A 36 3.19 3.44 -10.37
CA THR A 36 4.01 3.95 -11.47
C THR A 36 3.86 3.06 -12.69
N LYS A 37 3.95 1.74 -12.51
CA LYS A 37 3.80 0.76 -13.57
C LYS A 37 2.44 0.93 -14.27
N VAL A 38 1.33 0.82 -13.55
CA VAL A 38 -0.01 0.89 -14.14
C VAL A 38 -0.27 2.25 -14.81
N LEU A 39 0.02 3.36 -14.12
CA LEU A 39 -0.24 4.70 -14.65
C LEU A 39 0.61 5.00 -15.89
N SER A 40 1.87 4.55 -15.93
CA SER A 40 2.71 4.76 -17.10
C SER A 40 2.40 3.78 -18.24
N THR A 41 2.34 2.48 -17.98
CA THR A 41 2.20 1.49 -19.06
C THR A 41 0.78 1.40 -19.61
N GLU A 42 -0.23 1.47 -18.73
CA GLU A 42 -1.64 1.33 -19.13
C GLU A 42 -2.31 2.69 -19.37
N GLY A 43 -1.93 3.71 -18.59
CA GLY A 43 -2.48 5.06 -18.70
C GLY A 43 -1.72 6.01 -19.63
N GLY A 44 -0.50 5.66 -20.03
CA GLY A 44 0.37 6.52 -20.83
C GLY A 44 0.78 7.81 -20.13
N HIS A 45 0.74 7.83 -18.78
CA HIS A 45 1.17 8.99 -17.99
C HIS A 45 2.69 9.00 -17.79
N GLU A 46 3.33 10.11 -18.14
CA GLU A 46 4.73 10.34 -17.79
C GLU A 46 4.85 10.63 -16.29
N VAL A 47 5.76 9.93 -15.62
CA VAL A 47 6.07 10.15 -14.20
C VAL A 47 7.27 11.08 -14.11
N VAL A 48 7.03 12.26 -13.55
CA VAL A 48 8.02 13.33 -13.40
C VAL A 48 8.47 13.47 -11.95
N LYS A 49 9.64 14.06 -11.73
CA LYS A 49 10.19 14.31 -10.39
C LYS A 49 9.71 15.61 -9.78
N ASP A 50 9.47 16.60 -10.62
CA ASP A 50 9.17 17.97 -10.22
C ASP A 50 7.70 18.31 -10.41
N ALA A 51 7.16 19.09 -9.49
CA ALA A 51 5.82 19.64 -9.60
C ALA A 51 5.78 20.78 -10.62
N GLY A 52 4.63 21.00 -11.25
CA GLY A 52 4.48 22.07 -12.24
C GLY A 52 3.11 22.11 -12.90
N GLU A 53 3.01 22.94 -13.92
CA GLU A 53 1.80 23.06 -14.73
C GLU A 53 1.49 21.76 -15.48
N GLY A 54 0.23 21.31 -15.41
CA GLY A 54 -0.19 20.04 -15.99
C GLY A 54 0.26 18.79 -15.24
N VAL A 55 0.94 18.93 -14.09
CA VAL A 55 1.33 17.81 -13.23
C VAL A 55 0.23 17.53 -12.20
N LEU A 56 -0.19 16.27 -12.08
CA LEU A 56 -1.04 15.80 -11.00
C LEU A 56 -0.18 15.12 -9.94
N ILE A 57 -0.22 15.60 -8.70
CA ILE A 57 0.50 15.00 -7.59
C ILE A 57 -0.44 14.02 -6.86
N LEU A 58 0.02 12.78 -6.72
CA LEU A 58 -0.66 11.75 -5.94
C LEU A 58 0.02 11.62 -4.57
N ARG A 59 -0.75 11.75 -3.48
CA ARG A 59 -0.28 11.51 -2.11
C ARG A 59 -1.04 10.34 -1.49
N PRO A 60 -0.55 9.11 -1.68
CA PRO A 60 -1.18 7.92 -1.11
C PRO A 60 -0.78 7.71 0.35
N ALA A 61 -1.71 7.15 1.11
CA ALA A 61 -1.51 6.58 2.43
C ALA A 61 -2.32 5.29 2.54
N ILE A 62 -1.75 4.27 3.18
CA ILE A 62 -2.51 3.08 3.58
C ILE A 62 -2.83 3.23 5.05
N ILE A 63 -4.12 3.18 5.37
CA ILE A 63 -4.61 3.21 6.74
C ILE A 63 -5.22 1.85 7.10
N ASN A 64 -5.31 1.58 8.40
CA ASN A 64 -5.84 0.35 8.98
C ASN A 64 -5.11 -0.95 8.64
N LEU A 65 -3.92 -0.88 8.02
CA LEU A 65 -3.10 -2.06 7.68
C LEU A 65 -2.90 -2.99 8.89
N ASP A 66 -3.44 -4.20 8.81
CA ASP A 66 -3.22 -5.27 9.78
C ASP A 66 -2.24 -6.31 9.21
N VAL A 67 -1.07 -6.39 9.83
CA VAL A 67 0.07 -7.20 9.41
C VAL A 67 0.00 -8.52 10.18
N THR A 68 -0.45 -9.64 9.61
CA THR A 68 -0.32 -10.94 10.29
C THR A 68 1.16 -11.29 10.45
N ALA A 69 1.63 -11.17 11.70
CA ALA A 69 2.90 -11.59 12.27
C ALA A 69 4.13 -11.52 11.33
N PRO A 70 5.09 -10.59 11.53
CA PRO A 70 6.37 -10.72 10.87
C PRO A 70 7.02 -12.04 11.27
N ASP A 71 7.65 -12.74 10.31
CA ASP A 71 8.39 -13.95 10.63
C ASP A 71 9.68 -13.57 11.36
N LEU A 72 9.59 -13.47 12.69
CA LEU A 72 10.72 -13.23 13.57
C LEU A 72 11.45 -14.55 13.75
N MET A 73 12.24 -14.94 12.73
CA MET A 73 13.07 -16.14 12.84
C MET A 73 14.16 -15.91 13.89
N THR A 74 14.18 -16.80 14.88
CA THR A 74 15.24 -16.96 15.87
C THR A 74 16.62 -17.02 15.20
N ALA A 75 17.65 -16.55 15.92
CA ALA A 75 19.01 -16.28 15.44
C ALA A 75 19.52 -17.17 14.29
N GLY A 76 19.71 -16.55 13.10
CA GLY A 76 20.55 -17.11 12.04
C GLY A 76 20.16 -16.84 10.59
N MET A 77 18.91 -16.47 10.27
CA MET A 77 18.47 -16.34 8.87
C MET A 77 17.45 -15.21 8.63
N SER A 78 17.49 -14.67 7.40
CA SER A 78 16.80 -13.49 6.84
C SER A 78 15.43 -13.13 7.44
N GLN A 79 15.28 -11.84 7.82
CA GLN A 79 14.00 -11.25 8.22
C GLN A 79 13.05 -11.22 7.02
N THR A 80 11.91 -11.91 7.11
CA THR A 80 10.81 -11.78 6.14
C THR A 80 9.61 -11.19 6.87
N VAL A 81 9.40 -9.89 6.72
CA VAL A 81 8.15 -9.28 7.16
C VAL A 81 7.04 -9.86 6.28
N VAL A 82 5.97 -10.39 6.85
CA VAL A 82 4.80 -10.83 6.11
C VAL A 82 3.68 -9.85 6.45
N ALA A 83 3.26 -9.02 5.49
CA ALA A 83 2.17 -8.07 5.71
C ALA A 83 0.88 -8.73 5.24
N SER A 84 0.05 -9.22 6.17
CA SER A 84 -1.29 -9.71 5.83
C SER A 84 -2.17 -8.63 5.26
N ALA A 85 -3.08 -9.07 4.42
CA ALA A 85 -4.24 -8.31 4.01
C ALA A 85 -5.34 -8.38 5.09
N GLY A 86 -4.96 -8.27 6.36
CA GLY A 86 -5.91 -7.87 7.40
C GLY A 86 -6.25 -6.41 7.10
N SER A 87 -7.52 -6.13 6.77
CA SER A 87 -8.10 -4.81 6.49
C SER A 87 -7.13 -3.73 5.97
N MET A 88 -7.08 -3.47 4.68
CA MET A 88 -6.36 -2.32 4.13
C MET A 88 -7.34 -1.30 3.56
N THR A 89 -7.10 -0.04 3.86
CA THR A 89 -7.84 1.07 3.28
C THR A 89 -6.88 2.03 2.59
N LEU A 90 -7.12 2.29 1.32
CA LEU A 90 -6.45 3.37 0.59
C LEU A 90 -7.04 4.70 1.04
N TYR A 91 -6.16 5.63 1.42
CA TYR A 91 -6.44 7.05 1.48
C TYR A 91 -5.55 7.74 0.45
N LEU A 92 -6.14 8.42 -0.53
CA LEU A 92 -5.39 9.05 -1.60
C LEU A 92 -5.86 10.50 -1.79
N GLU A 93 -4.92 11.42 -1.74
CA GLU A 93 -5.17 12.83 -2.07
C GLU A 93 -4.55 13.17 -3.43
N LEU A 94 -5.31 13.92 -4.23
CA LEU A 94 -4.89 14.43 -5.53
C LEU A 94 -4.67 15.93 -5.42
N TYR A 95 -3.53 16.41 -5.88
CA TYR A 95 -3.17 17.83 -5.85
C TYR A 95 -2.79 18.34 -7.24
N ASP A 96 -3.16 19.59 -7.53
CA ASP A 96 -2.64 20.32 -8.70
C ASP A 96 -1.16 20.66 -8.49
N GLY A 97 -0.30 20.31 -9.44
CA GLY A 97 1.15 20.45 -9.32
C GLY A 97 1.65 21.89 -9.37
N LYS A 98 0.86 22.84 -9.90
CA LYS A 98 1.25 24.26 -9.99
C LYS A 98 0.90 25.03 -8.74
N THR A 99 -0.29 24.79 -8.21
CA THR A 99 -0.87 25.56 -7.10
C THR A 99 -0.83 24.82 -5.77
N ASN A 100 -0.58 23.50 -5.79
CA ASN A 100 -0.71 22.61 -4.64
C ASN A 100 -2.12 22.66 -4.03
N ALA A 101 -3.13 23.02 -4.82
CA ALA A 101 -4.54 22.95 -4.44
C ALA A 101 -5.00 21.50 -4.43
N ILE A 102 -5.79 21.12 -3.42
CA ILE A 102 -6.39 19.78 -3.38
C ILE A 102 -7.53 19.69 -4.40
N ILE A 103 -7.46 18.66 -5.24
CA ILE A 103 -8.46 18.37 -6.28
C ILE A 103 -9.47 17.36 -5.75
N ALA A 104 -8.99 16.28 -5.11
CA ALA A 104 -9.84 15.21 -4.63
C ALA A 104 -9.22 14.46 -3.44
N ARG A 105 -10.10 13.78 -2.67
CA ARG A 105 -9.75 12.78 -1.67
C ARG A 105 -10.52 11.50 -1.95
N ILE A 106 -9.83 10.37 -1.93
CA ILE A 106 -10.37 9.05 -2.19
C ILE A 106 -10.12 8.18 -0.96
N ILE A 107 -11.16 7.48 -0.53
CA ILE A 107 -11.09 6.49 0.56
C ILE A 107 -11.68 5.19 0.03
N ASP A 108 -10.90 4.12 0.01
CA ASP A 108 -11.31 2.82 -0.54
C ASP A 108 -10.88 1.66 0.39
N PRO A 109 -11.84 1.03 1.11
CA PRO A 109 -11.59 -0.09 2.00
C PRO A 109 -11.63 -1.46 1.28
N GLU A 110 -10.74 -1.69 0.33
CA GLU A 110 -10.76 -2.87 -0.55
C GLU A 110 -10.60 -4.24 0.17
N ALA A 111 -9.80 -4.34 1.23
CA ALA A 111 -9.60 -5.66 1.88
C ALA A 111 -10.78 -6.09 2.77
N ALA A 112 -11.69 -5.16 3.12
CA ALA A 112 -12.87 -5.49 3.92
C ALA A 112 -13.94 -6.21 3.10
N ASP A 113 -14.03 -5.93 1.79
CA ASP A 113 -15.08 -6.45 0.92
C ASP A 113 -14.75 -7.83 0.32
N ASN A 114 -13.48 -8.26 0.38
CA ASN A 114 -13.01 -9.45 -0.32
C ASN A 114 -12.79 -10.61 0.68
N VAL A 115 -13.90 -11.22 1.12
CA VAL A 115 -13.99 -12.34 2.08
C VAL A 115 -13.03 -13.51 1.77
N GLY A 116 -12.62 -13.67 0.51
CA GLY A 116 -11.67 -14.71 0.07
C GLY A 116 -10.19 -14.41 0.29
N ILE A 117 -9.77 -13.14 0.38
CA ILE A 117 -8.36 -12.75 0.60
C ILE A 117 -7.96 -13.01 2.06
N ALA A 118 -8.89 -12.81 3.00
CA ALA A 118 -8.68 -13.08 4.42
C ALA A 118 -8.38 -14.56 4.74
N GLN A 119 -8.80 -15.51 3.89
CA GLN A 119 -8.62 -16.95 4.11
C GLN A 119 -7.26 -17.50 3.64
N VAL A 120 -6.50 -16.76 2.81
CA VAL A 120 -5.30 -17.27 2.13
C VAL A 120 -3.99 -16.90 2.86
N ALA A 121 -4.09 -16.27 4.03
CA ALA A 121 -2.96 -15.82 4.84
C ALA A 121 -2.14 -16.98 5.46
N ASN A 122 -1.31 -17.64 4.63
CA ASN A 122 -0.19 -18.45 5.05
C ASN A 122 1.12 -17.86 4.52
N ARG A 123 2.18 -17.97 5.35
CA ARG A 123 3.51 -17.31 5.40
C ARG A 123 4.27 -16.93 4.11
N VAL A 124 3.84 -17.34 2.92
CA VAL A 124 4.52 -17.06 1.63
C VAL A 124 3.58 -16.45 0.58
N THR A 125 2.26 -16.54 0.76
CA THR A 125 1.25 -16.23 -0.27
C THR A 125 0.84 -14.74 -0.33
N ASN A 126 1.41 -13.91 0.54
CA ASN A 126 0.82 -12.63 0.94
C ASN A 126 1.22 -11.41 0.10
N THR A 127 2.45 -11.39 -0.45
CA THR A 127 2.91 -10.30 -1.31
C THR A 127 2.07 -10.23 -2.61
N ALA A 128 1.67 -11.38 -3.16
CA ALA A 128 0.87 -11.43 -4.37
C ALA A 128 -0.54 -10.84 -4.16
N ASP A 129 -1.16 -11.08 -3.01
CA ASP A 129 -2.46 -10.52 -2.66
C ASP A 129 -2.37 -9.01 -2.39
N PHE A 130 -1.33 -8.58 -1.68
CA PHE A 130 -1.03 -7.16 -1.51
C PHE A 130 -0.81 -6.45 -2.85
N ASP A 131 0.03 -7.00 -3.72
CA ASP A 131 0.30 -6.46 -5.06
C ASP A 131 -0.98 -6.42 -5.91
N ARG A 132 -1.87 -7.40 -5.78
CA ARG A 132 -3.16 -7.43 -6.47
C ARG A 132 -4.08 -6.30 -6.01
N VAL A 133 -4.16 -6.03 -4.71
CA VAL A 133 -4.94 -4.90 -4.16
C VAL A 133 -4.38 -3.57 -4.67
N LEU A 134 -3.06 -3.38 -4.60
CA LEU A 134 -2.40 -2.18 -5.12
C LEU A 134 -2.66 -1.97 -6.61
N ARG A 135 -2.50 -3.03 -7.41
CA ARG A 135 -2.74 -3.00 -8.85
C ARG A 135 -4.19 -2.63 -9.15
N ARG A 136 -5.16 -3.21 -8.44
CA ARG A 136 -6.58 -2.87 -8.60
C ARG A 136 -6.85 -1.39 -8.32
N TRP A 137 -6.33 -0.84 -7.23
CA TRP A 137 -6.48 0.59 -6.95
C TRP A 137 -5.86 1.48 -8.03
N ALA A 138 -4.67 1.12 -8.52
CA ALA A 138 -4.01 1.86 -9.60
C ALA A 138 -4.84 1.80 -10.91
N GLU A 139 -5.41 0.64 -11.24
CA GLU A 139 -6.30 0.48 -12.40
C GLU A 139 -7.59 1.31 -12.27
N ILE A 140 -8.20 1.34 -11.07
CA ILE A 140 -9.39 2.16 -10.79
C ILE A 140 -9.06 3.64 -10.95
N LEU A 141 -7.94 4.10 -10.39
CA LEU A 141 -7.48 5.48 -10.54
C LEU A 141 -7.26 5.82 -12.03
N ASN A 142 -6.54 4.96 -12.75
CA ASN A 142 -6.25 5.16 -14.18
C ASN A 142 -7.54 5.29 -15.01
N LYS A 143 -8.53 4.44 -14.76
CA LYS A 143 -9.85 4.50 -15.42
C LYS A 143 -10.55 5.85 -15.17
N HIS A 144 -10.51 6.36 -13.95
CA HIS A 144 -11.09 7.67 -13.64
C HIS A 144 -10.33 8.81 -14.34
N LEU A 145 -9.00 8.79 -14.31
CA LEU A 145 -8.18 9.80 -15.01
C LEU A 145 -8.45 9.82 -16.52
N ALA A 146 -8.66 8.65 -17.13
CA ALA A 146 -9.01 8.53 -18.55
C ALA A 146 -10.41 9.10 -18.88
N GLN A 147 -11.36 9.05 -17.95
CA GLN A 147 -12.69 9.64 -18.14
C GLN A 147 -12.66 11.17 -18.08
N VAL A 148 -11.83 11.75 -17.20
CA VAL A 148 -11.74 13.20 -17.01
C VAL A 148 -10.91 13.89 -18.11
N LYS A 149 -10.06 13.15 -18.83
CA LYS A 149 -9.28 13.66 -19.97
C LYS A 149 -10.12 13.94 -21.23
N LYS A 150 -11.39 13.57 -21.29
CA LYS A 150 -12.29 13.80 -22.43
C LYS A 150 -13.05 15.11 -22.30
#